data_AF-A0A961V5G7-F1
#
_entry.id   AF-A0A961V5G7-F1
#
_cell.length_a   1.000
_cell.length_b   1.000
_cell.length_c   1.000
_cell.angle_alpha   90.00
_cell.angle_beta   90.00
_cell.angle_gamma   90.00
#
_symmetry.space_group_name_H-M   'P 1'
#
loop_
_entity.id
_entity.type
_entity.pdbx_description
1 polymer ?
#
loop_
_entity_poly.entity_id
_entity_poly.type
_entity_poly.pdbx_seq_one_letter_code
_entity_poly.pdbx_strand_id
1 'polypeptide(L)' 'MAEFFLTYVVPPLIIAAQSLAMLVGLLIVIAYLLLFDRKIWAAVQMRRGPN' A
#
# COMPACT_ATOMS: atom_id res chain seq x y z
N MET A 1 12.86 -27.44 20.46
CA MET A 1 12.58 -27.08 19.05
C MET A 1 11.56 -25.94 18.94
N ALA A 2 10.38 -26.01 19.56
CA ALA A 2 9.38 -24.93 19.48
C ALA A 2 9.89 -23.55 19.93
N GLU A 3 10.59 -23.48 21.07
CA GLU A 3 11.18 -22.24 21.61
C GLU A 3 12.07 -21.50 20.59
N PHE A 4 12.90 -22.23 19.84
CA PHE A 4 13.75 -21.63 18.81
C PHE A 4 12.94 -20.88 17.74
N PHE A 5 11.85 -21.47 17.25
CA PHE A 5 11.01 -20.84 16.24
C PHE A 5 10.25 -19.64 16.80
N LEU A 6 9.68 -19.76 18.00
CA LEU A 6 8.91 -18.67 18.62
C LEU A 6 9.78 -17.47 19.00
N THR A 7 11.03 -17.69 19.42
CA THR A 7 11.91 -16.59 19.83
C THR A 7 12.62 -15.95 18.63
N TYR A 8 13.05 -16.72 17.63
CA TYR A 8 13.96 -16.21 16.60
C TYR A 8 13.37 -16.11 15.19
N VAL A 9 12.34 -16.90 14.86
CA VAL A 9 11.82 -16.99 13.48
C VAL A 9 10.51 -16.26 13.34
N VAL A 10 9.57 -16.49 14.27
CA VAL A 10 8.22 -15.90 14.22
C VAL A 10 8.26 -14.36 14.35
N PRO A 11 9.02 -13.75 15.28
CA PRO A 11 9.02 -12.29 15.42
C PRO A 11 9.48 -11.54 14.16
N PRO A 12 10.63 -11.86 13.51
CA PRO A 12 11.03 -11.17 12.30
C PRO A 12 10.07 -11.42 11.13
N LEU A 13 9.45 -12.60 11.04
CA LEU A 13 8.42 -12.86 10.02
C LEU A 13 7.19 -11.97 10.20
N ILE A 14 6.72 -11.77 11.43
CA ILE A 14 5.60 -10.87 11.73
C ILE A 14 5.98 -9.43 11.37
N ILE A 15 7.17 -8.98 11.77
CA ILE A 15 7.66 -7.63 11.46
C ILE A 15 7.73 -7.42 9.94
N ALA A 16 8.28 -8.39 9.20
CA ALA A 16 8.35 -8.34 7.74
C ALA A 16 6.95 -8.31 7.11
N ALA A 17 6.03 -9.16 7.57
CA ALA A 17 4.65 -9.18 7.09
C ALA A 17 3.92 -7.86 7.33
N GLN A 18 4.04 -7.28 8.54
CA GLN A 18 3.44 -5.98 8.87
C GLN A 18 4.05 -4.85 8.03
N SER A 19 5.38 -4.85 7.85
CA SER A 19 6.08 -3.85 7.05
C SER A 19 5.65 -3.89 5.58
N LEU A 20 5.55 -5.10 5.01
CA LEU A 20 5.05 -5.31 3.64
C LEU A 20 3.58 -4.93 3.52
N ALA A 21 2.74 -5.30 4.50
CA ALA A 21 1.33 -4.91 4.50
C ALA A 21 1.16 -3.40 4.50
N MET A 22 1.96 -2.66 5.31
CA MET A 22 1.93 -1.21 5.33
C MET A 22 2.42 -0.60 4.00
N LEU A 23 3.51 -1.12 3.42
CA LEU A 23 4.00 -0.67 2.12
C LEU A 23 2.99 -0.88 1.00
N VAL A 24 2.39 -2.07 0.91
CA VAL A 24 1.36 -2.38 -0.10
C VAL A 24 0.13 -1.49 0.10
N GLY A 25 -0.31 -1.30 1.35
CA GLY A 25 -1.41 -0.39 1.68
C GLY A 25 -1.12 1.04 1.21
N LEU A 26 0.09 1.55 1.48
CA LEU A 26 0.51 2.87 1.01
C LEU A 26 0.49 2.97 -0.52
N LEU A 27 1.02 1.96 -1.23
CA LEU A 27 1.02 1.94 -2.69
C LEU A 27 -0.41 1.94 -3.27
N ILE A 28 -1.34 1.20 -2.66
CA ILE A 28 -2.74 1.19 -3.06
C ILE A 28 -3.35 2.59 -2.86
N VAL A 29 -3.15 3.19 -1.69
CA VAL A 29 -3.65 4.54 -1.40
C VAL A 29 -3.11 5.55 -2.41
N ILE A 30 -1.80 5.56 -2.66
CA ILE A 30 -1.17 6.46 -3.63
C ILE A 30 -1.72 6.23 -5.04
N ALA A 31 -1.90 4.97 -5.46
CA ALA A 31 -2.45 4.67 -6.78
C ALA A 31 -3.84 5.30 -6.99
N TYR A 32 -4.72 5.20 -5.99
CA TYR A 32 -6.05 5.81 -6.04
C TYR A 32 -6.02 7.33 -5.89
N LEU A 33 -5.14 7.87 -5.05
CA LEU A 33 -4.95 9.32 -4.93
C LEU A 33 -4.50 9.94 -6.25
N LEU A 34 -3.54 9.32 -6.94
CA LEU A 34 -3.06 9.78 -8.26
C LEU A 34 -4.14 9.65 -9.34
N LEU A 35 -4.94 8.57 -9.30
CA LEU A 35 -6.09 8.44 -10.19
C LEU A 35 -7.09 9.58 -9.94
N PHE A 36 -7.38 9.88 -8.68
CA PHE A 36 -8.32 10.92 -8.28
C PHE A 36 -7.83 12.32 -8.67
N ASP A 37 -6.56 12.64 -8.42
CA ASP A 37 -5.93 13.89 -8.85
C ASP A 37 -6.17 14.12 -10.35
N ARG A 38 -5.79 13.17 -11.22
CA ARG A 38 -6.01 13.29 -12.67
C ARG A 38 -7.48 13.45 -13.05
N LYS A 39 -8.40 12.81 -12.34
CA LYS A 39 -9.85 12.96 -12.58
C LYS A 39 -10.35 14.35 -12.20
N ILE A 40 -9.91 14.90 -11.07
CA ILE A 40 -10.27 16.28 -10.67
C ILE A 40 -9.76 17.28 -11.69
N TRP A 41 -8.47 17.23 -12.05
CA TRP A 41 -7.89 18.20 -13.00
C TRP A 41 -8.57 18.15 -14.36
N ALA A 42 -8.95 16.96 -14.83
CA ALA A 42 -9.71 16.83 -16.06
C ALA A 42 -11.10 17.49 -15.96
N ALA A 43 -11.81 17.27 -14.86
CA ALA A 43 -13.11 17.90 -14.59
C ALA A 43 -13.00 19.42 -14.48
N VAL A 44 -11.98 19.93 -13.77
CA VAL A 44 -11.68 21.37 -13.64
C VAL A 44 -11.44 22.00 -15.02
N GLN A 45 -10.73 21.30 -15.91
CA GLN A 45 -10.44 21.76 -17.27
C GLN A 45 -11.56 21.45 -18.27
N MET A 46 -12.70 20.90 -17.84
CA MET A 46 -13.81 20.46 -18.70
C MET A 46 -13.37 19.54 -19.85
N ARG A 47 -12.31 18.73 -19.63
CA ARG A 47 -11.87 17.68 -20.55
C ARG A 47 -12.15 16.30 -19.95
N ARG A 48 -12.17 15.28 -20.79
CA ARG A 48 -12.27 13.90 -20.28
C ARG A 48 -10.98 13.52 -19.56
N GLY A 49 -11.14 12.96 -18.37
CA GLY A 49 -10.04 12.38 -17.61
C GLY A 49 -9.68 10.99 -18.12
N PRO A 50 -8.64 10.37 -17.53
CA PRO A 50 -8.31 8.98 -17.81
C PRO A 50 -9.53 8.10 -17.48
N ASN A 51 -10.00 7.29 -18.44
CA ASN A 51 -11.08 6.30 -18.26
C ASN A 51 -10.48 4.97 -17.84
#